data_AF-A0A218ZG67-F1
#
_entry.id   AF-A0A218ZG67-F1
#
_cell.length_a   1.000
_cell.length_b   1.000
_cell.length_c   1.000
_cell.angle_alpha   90.00
_cell.angle_beta   90.00
_cell.angle_gamma   90.00
#
_symmetry.space_group_name_H-M   'P 1'
#
loop_
_entity.id
_entity.type
_entity.pdbx_description
1 polymer ?
#
loop_
_entity_poly.entity_id
_entity_poly.type
_entity_poly.pdbx_seq_one_letter_code
_entity_poly.pdbx_strand_id
1 'polypeptide(L)'
;MPHTLTYGTESAANKAIGGVPTIHYFDFQSRGRGQAVRLMLIDAGAAYKDIRYTFDEWPEHKRSGPLAEKNPTGKIPIVEMPGGKILTQSYAILRHWARQMGGYDGKTEDEKYWVDAITDIVIDWRTLFIAAFFSENQQVDYPKHQQGDRAKYLQAIETHLKGSDISRRGPFVAGDEITYADLVLFQLLHDENLVQDGRKGLQGYPRLVQLVDAVLNRPNIKKFFDSDASEFTTHTHQLDLASATSSTQYIGQGDLQPAIYNIPTLMAFQQLPAMTEPLSTAAPPTPPASRAAEPDSSFFSQRSRRQLGLFAAGAGFFLLSSAITRRSIVRRQRALVPKFYQPSNRVGPEINGALEAAEALAIATINVASVGIMATGGLLWAFDISSLDDMKRKVRRNMGVDVNRTDQDAEEEIEEWFATVLSRKEFKILRGDHGIKDQDLETIKKRGEGRAKKDESPEKTDEGQEKRNEGSGNKS
;
A
#
# COMPACT_ATOMS: atom_id res chain seq x y z
N MET A 1 3.20 27.24 30.57
CA MET A 1 4.58 27.12 31.11
C MET A 1 4.71 25.73 31.69
N PRO A 2 5.72 24.94 31.29
CA PRO A 2 5.82 23.54 31.65
C PRO A 2 6.00 23.35 33.16
N HIS A 3 5.30 22.36 33.71
CA HIS A 3 5.38 22.04 35.14
C HIS A 3 6.73 21.40 35.47
N THR A 4 7.40 21.92 36.50
CA THR A 4 8.68 21.38 36.98
C THR A 4 8.46 20.66 38.31
N LEU A 5 8.63 19.34 38.31
CA LEU A 5 8.57 18.50 39.51
C LEU A 5 9.99 18.07 39.90
N THR A 6 10.21 17.75 41.17
CA THR A 6 11.49 17.19 41.66
C THR A 6 11.20 15.92 42.44
N TYR A 7 11.86 14.83 42.04
CA TYR A 7 11.67 13.50 42.58
C TYR A 7 12.92 13.03 43.32
N GLY A 8 12.74 12.27 44.41
CA GLY A 8 13.81 11.62 45.16
C GLY A 8 14.72 12.55 45.97
N THR A 9 15.83 11.99 46.46
CA THR A 9 16.95 12.70 47.10
C THR A 9 18.26 12.24 46.47
N GLU A 10 19.31 13.07 46.48
CA GLU A 10 20.56 12.76 45.76
C GLU A 10 21.23 11.50 46.34
N SER A 11 21.47 10.50 45.49
CA SER A 11 22.01 9.19 45.88
C SER A 11 23.34 8.84 45.20
N ALA A 12 23.87 7.65 45.49
CA ALA A 12 25.07 7.15 44.81
C ALA A 12 24.87 7.04 43.27
N ALA A 13 23.67 6.70 42.83
CA ALA A 13 23.32 6.64 41.41
C ALA A 13 23.44 8.02 40.73
N ASN A 14 22.99 9.10 41.39
CA ASN A 14 23.23 10.46 40.91
C ASN A 14 24.72 10.75 40.74
N LYS A 15 25.52 10.47 41.76
CA LYS A 15 26.98 10.73 41.74
C LYS A 15 27.67 9.98 40.61
N ALA A 16 27.26 8.75 40.33
CA ALA A 16 27.75 7.94 39.21
C ALA A 16 27.41 8.54 37.84
N ILE A 17 26.16 9.00 37.62
CA ILE A 17 25.75 9.59 36.33
C ILE A 17 26.25 11.03 36.10
N GLY A 18 26.68 11.74 37.15
CA GLY A 18 27.19 13.12 37.06
C GLY A 18 26.32 14.18 37.77
N GLY A 19 25.51 13.77 38.74
CA GLY A 19 24.67 14.61 39.60
C GLY A 19 23.17 14.40 39.38
N VAL A 20 22.37 15.42 39.68
CA VAL A 20 20.90 15.40 39.52
C VAL A 20 20.52 15.89 38.11
N PRO A 21 19.97 15.04 37.22
CA PRO A 21 19.57 15.43 35.88
C PRO A 21 18.22 16.18 35.86
N THR A 22 18.02 16.97 34.80
CA THR A 22 16.72 17.54 34.42
C THR A 22 16.20 16.84 33.17
N ILE A 23 15.11 16.08 33.29
CA ILE A 23 14.41 15.42 32.18
C ILE A 23 13.39 16.40 31.58
N HIS A 24 13.37 16.51 30.25
CA HIS A 24 12.36 17.23 29.49
C HIS A 24 11.52 16.22 28.69
N TYR A 25 10.24 16.05 29.06
CA TYR A 25 9.33 15.13 28.37
C TYR A 25 7.86 15.56 28.46
N PHE A 26 6.95 14.83 27.81
CA PHE A 26 5.52 15.10 27.92
C PHE A 26 4.97 14.76 29.31
N ASP A 27 3.89 15.45 29.69
CA ASP A 27 2.96 14.95 30.70
C ASP A 27 1.99 13.96 30.05
N PHE A 28 2.30 12.68 30.16
CA PHE A 28 1.64 11.63 29.37
C PHE A 28 1.44 10.36 30.20
N GLN A 29 0.71 10.47 31.32
CA GLN A 29 0.14 9.33 32.08
C GLN A 29 1.11 8.15 32.31
N SER A 30 2.34 8.44 32.72
CA SER A 30 3.41 7.43 32.90
C SER A 30 3.63 6.52 31.68
N ARG A 31 3.62 7.10 30.46
CA ARG A 31 3.82 6.40 29.17
C ARG A 31 5.00 6.93 28.36
N GLY A 32 5.41 6.15 27.37
CA GLY A 32 6.30 6.57 26.29
C GLY A 32 7.80 6.45 26.58
N ARG A 33 8.61 7.14 25.76
CA ARG A 33 10.07 7.01 25.76
C ARG A 33 10.75 7.72 26.94
N GLY A 34 10.16 8.80 27.45
CA GLY A 34 10.65 9.49 28.64
C GLY A 34 10.34 8.74 29.93
N GLN A 35 9.22 8.00 30.00
CA GLN A 35 8.93 7.21 31.19
C GLN A 35 9.95 6.08 31.40
N ALA A 36 10.46 5.44 30.34
CA ALA A 36 11.56 4.47 30.48
C ALA A 36 12.83 5.10 31.09
N VAL A 37 13.12 6.38 30.77
CA VAL A 37 14.25 7.14 31.35
C VAL A 37 13.97 7.48 32.83
N ARG A 38 12.74 7.87 33.18
CA ARG A 38 12.31 8.09 34.57
C ARG A 38 12.38 6.80 35.39
N LEU A 39 11.89 5.67 34.87
CA LEU A 39 11.87 4.37 35.55
C LEU A 39 13.28 3.90 35.94
N MET A 40 14.30 4.15 35.12
CA MET A 40 15.69 3.79 35.48
C MET A 40 16.19 4.60 36.70
N LEU A 41 15.88 5.90 36.76
CA LEU A 41 16.25 6.73 37.90
C LEU A 41 15.42 6.40 39.14
N ILE A 42 14.12 6.13 38.99
CA ILE A 42 13.24 5.65 40.05
C ILE A 42 13.82 4.35 40.63
N ASP A 43 14.11 3.35 39.81
CA ASP A 43 14.62 2.06 40.27
C ASP A 43 15.96 2.17 40.98
N ALA A 44 16.90 2.92 40.40
CA ALA A 44 18.21 3.22 40.99
C ALA A 44 18.15 4.14 42.22
N GLY A 45 16.98 4.64 42.61
CA GLY A 45 16.82 5.58 43.73
C GLY A 45 17.54 6.91 43.50
N ALA A 46 17.63 7.36 42.24
CA ALA A 46 18.27 8.62 41.84
C ALA A 46 17.23 9.76 41.82
N ALA A 47 17.61 10.91 42.38
CA ALA A 47 16.83 12.13 42.23
C ALA A 47 16.86 12.65 40.79
N TYR A 48 15.80 13.32 40.36
CA TYR A 48 15.75 14.05 39.11
C TYR A 48 14.73 15.20 39.14
N LYS A 49 14.94 16.19 38.27
CA LYS A 49 13.94 17.19 37.93
C LYS A 49 13.19 16.74 36.68
N ASP A 50 11.88 16.96 36.64
CA ASP A 50 10.98 16.51 35.56
C ASP A 50 10.23 17.73 35.04
N ILE A 51 10.63 18.23 33.88
CA ILE A 51 10.00 19.35 33.19
C ILE A 51 9.02 18.77 32.17
N ARG A 52 7.73 18.91 32.49
CA ARG A 52 6.62 18.31 31.77
C ARG A 52 5.92 19.32 30.86
N TYR A 53 5.80 18.96 29.59
CA TYR A 53 5.13 19.74 28.55
C TYR A 53 3.80 19.10 28.16
N THR A 54 2.79 19.91 27.81
CA THR A 54 1.64 19.40 27.06
C THR A 54 2.01 19.15 25.58
N PHE A 55 1.13 18.47 24.84
CA PHE A 55 1.29 18.31 23.40
C PHE A 55 1.15 19.64 22.63
N ASP A 56 0.46 20.63 23.20
CA ASP A 56 0.22 21.94 22.59
C ASP A 56 1.36 22.95 22.86
N GLU A 57 2.00 22.87 24.04
CA GLU A 57 3.17 23.68 24.38
C GLU A 57 4.44 23.26 23.63
N TRP A 58 4.65 21.94 23.47
CA TRP A 58 5.90 21.42 22.91
C TRP A 58 6.24 21.95 21.49
N PRO A 59 5.29 22.11 20.54
CA PRO A 59 5.55 22.72 19.24
C PRO A 59 6.20 24.11 19.29
N GLU A 60 5.96 24.92 20.33
CA GLU A 60 6.64 26.21 20.50
C GLU A 60 8.06 26.01 21.04
N HIS A 61 8.22 25.31 22.17
CA HIS A 61 9.53 25.00 22.76
C HIS A 61 10.48 24.19 21.86
N LYS A 62 9.95 23.51 20.84
CA LYS A 62 10.72 22.85 19.78
C LYS A 62 11.25 23.84 18.72
N ARG A 63 10.55 24.96 18.48
CA ARG A 63 10.92 25.99 17.50
C ARG A 63 11.81 27.08 18.09
N SER A 64 11.68 27.37 19.39
CA SER A 64 12.36 28.48 20.06
C SER A 64 12.97 28.08 21.42
N GLY A 65 14.10 28.70 21.75
CA GLY A 65 14.76 28.59 23.06
C GLY A 65 15.90 27.55 23.14
N PRO A 66 16.61 27.48 24.30
CA PRO A 66 17.89 26.78 24.41
C PRO A 66 17.86 25.26 24.18
N LEU A 67 16.67 24.64 24.22
CA LEU A 67 16.49 23.22 23.91
C LEU A 67 16.47 22.94 22.39
N ALA A 68 16.02 23.89 21.57
CA ALA A 68 15.91 23.73 20.13
C ALA A 68 17.30 23.65 19.47
N GLU A 69 18.20 24.57 19.86
CA GLU A 69 19.60 24.61 19.41
C GLU A 69 20.35 23.31 19.73
N LYS A 70 20.12 22.76 20.93
CA LYS A 70 20.83 21.58 21.46
C LYS A 70 20.18 20.24 21.06
N ASN A 71 19.03 20.26 20.37
CA ASN A 71 18.34 19.07 19.89
C ASN A 71 17.95 19.19 18.40
N PRO A 72 18.89 18.94 17.47
CA PRO A 72 18.62 19.03 16.03
C PRO A 72 17.57 18.02 15.53
N THR A 73 17.19 17.01 16.32
CA THR A 73 16.10 16.08 15.96
C THR A 73 14.71 16.65 16.29
N GLY A 74 14.63 17.60 17.23
CA GLY A 74 13.36 18.12 17.76
C GLY A 74 12.46 17.05 18.39
N LYS A 75 13.04 15.98 18.95
CA LYS A 75 12.34 14.88 19.64
C LYS A 75 12.76 14.81 21.12
N ILE A 76 11.80 14.63 22.01
CA ILE A 76 12.00 14.36 23.44
C ILE A 76 11.87 12.84 23.73
N PRO A 77 12.50 12.29 24.80
CA PRO A 77 13.15 12.99 25.90
C PRO A 77 14.50 13.63 25.54
N ILE A 78 14.75 14.77 26.18
CA ILE A 78 16.06 15.41 26.31
C ILE A 78 16.40 15.37 27.80
N VAL A 79 17.68 15.23 28.15
CA VAL A 79 18.13 15.34 29.54
C VAL A 79 19.28 16.34 29.63
N GLU A 80 19.15 17.34 30.50
CA GLU A 80 20.25 18.22 30.88
C GLU A 80 20.96 17.66 32.12
N MET A 81 22.27 17.45 32.02
CA MET A 81 23.12 17.10 33.15
C MET A 81 23.71 18.38 33.79
N PRO A 82 24.10 18.34 35.07
CA PRO A 82 24.95 19.38 35.68
C PRO A 82 26.19 19.67 34.82
N GLY A 83 26.60 20.95 34.78
CA GLY A 83 27.62 21.42 33.85
C GLY A 83 27.13 21.65 32.40
N GLY A 84 25.84 21.43 32.11
CA GLY A 84 25.21 21.81 30.83
C GLY A 84 25.37 20.79 29.69
N LYS A 85 25.92 19.60 29.97
CA LYS A 85 25.97 18.48 29.00
C LYS A 85 24.55 18.00 28.72
N ILE A 86 24.17 17.99 27.44
CA ILE A 86 22.87 17.49 26.98
C ILE A 86 22.97 16.04 26.52
N LEU A 87 21.98 15.24 26.87
CA LEU A 87 21.77 13.88 26.36
C LEU A 87 20.44 13.82 25.59
N THR A 88 20.41 13.07 24.50
CA THR A 88 19.21 12.80 23.69
C THR A 88 19.15 11.31 23.31
N GLN A 89 18.06 10.87 22.69
CA GLN A 89 17.75 9.46 22.36
C GLN A 89 17.64 8.56 23.59
N SER A 90 16.40 8.35 24.09
CA SER A 90 16.07 7.64 25.34
C SER A 90 16.94 6.41 25.62
N TYR A 91 17.13 5.53 24.64
CA TYR A 91 17.84 4.26 24.83
C TYR A 91 19.36 4.42 24.88
N ALA A 92 19.92 5.43 24.21
CA ALA A 92 21.32 5.82 24.36
C ALA A 92 21.59 6.42 25.76
N ILE A 93 20.63 7.17 26.31
CA ILE A 93 20.70 7.68 27.70
C ILE A 93 20.74 6.51 28.69
N LEU A 94 19.83 5.54 28.54
CA LEU A 94 19.79 4.34 29.40
C LEU A 94 21.10 3.54 29.33
N ARG A 95 21.62 3.23 28.13
CA ARG A 95 22.92 2.57 27.93
C ARG A 95 24.08 3.35 28.57
N HIS A 96 24.08 4.68 28.45
CA HIS A 96 25.13 5.53 29.00
C HIS A 96 25.12 5.53 30.53
N TRP A 97 23.94 5.66 31.13
CA TRP A 97 23.77 5.63 32.58
C TRP A 97 24.00 4.25 33.19
N ALA A 98 23.65 3.16 32.50
CA ALA A 98 23.96 1.80 32.92
C ALA A 98 25.47 1.62 33.15
N ARG A 99 26.26 1.95 32.12
CA ARG A 99 27.73 1.91 32.15
C ARG A 99 28.35 2.85 33.20
N GLN A 100 27.72 4.00 33.46
CA GLN A 100 28.16 4.91 34.52
C GLN A 100 27.87 4.38 35.93
N MET A 101 26.73 3.71 36.13
CA MET A 101 26.35 3.12 37.42
C MET A 101 26.98 1.75 37.69
N GLY A 102 27.57 1.10 36.66
CA GLY A 102 28.18 -0.22 36.79
C GLY A 102 27.15 -1.37 36.85
N GLY A 103 25.99 -1.20 36.20
CA GLY A 103 24.91 -2.19 36.17
C GLY A 103 23.79 -1.77 35.23
N TYR A 104 22.74 -2.59 35.13
CA TYR A 104 21.65 -2.49 34.14
C TYR A 104 22.02 -2.77 32.67
N ASP A 105 23.27 -3.12 32.32
CA ASP A 105 23.66 -3.53 30.96
C ASP A 105 24.09 -5.00 30.81
N GLY A 106 24.38 -5.71 31.90
CA GLY A 106 24.85 -7.11 31.87
C GLY A 106 26.36 -7.24 32.15
N LYS A 107 26.81 -8.41 32.61
CA LYS A 107 28.17 -8.58 33.17
C LYS A 107 29.20 -8.90 32.10
N THR A 108 28.84 -9.71 31.12
CA THR A 108 29.69 -10.07 29.98
C THR A 108 29.32 -9.27 28.73
N GLU A 109 30.19 -9.23 27.72
CA GLU A 109 29.85 -8.62 26.44
C GLU A 109 28.74 -9.40 25.71
N ASP A 110 28.63 -10.72 25.92
CA ASP A 110 27.52 -11.53 25.39
C ASP A 110 26.17 -11.15 26.04
N GLU A 111 26.18 -10.89 27.36
CA GLU A 111 24.99 -10.39 28.07
C GLU A 111 24.62 -8.98 27.62
N LYS A 112 25.60 -8.08 27.43
CA LYS A 112 25.36 -6.73 26.89
C LYS A 112 24.80 -6.76 25.47
N TYR A 113 25.38 -7.58 24.59
CA TYR A 113 24.88 -7.80 23.24
C TYR A 113 23.44 -8.31 23.26
N TRP A 114 23.12 -9.26 24.14
CA TRP A 114 21.77 -9.80 24.29
C TRP A 114 20.76 -8.74 24.78
N VAL A 115 21.14 -7.94 25.78
CA VAL A 115 20.34 -6.82 26.30
C VAL A 115 20.11 -5.75 25.22
N ASP A 116 21.13 -5.44 24.42
CA ASP A 116 21.01 -4.52 23.29
C ASP A 116 20.09 -5.08 22.18
N ALA A 117 20.25 -6.36 21.81
CA ALA A 117 19.43 -7.01 20.79
C ALA A 117 17.94 -7.07 21.17
N ILE A 118 17.62 -7.42 22.43
CA ILE A 118 16.24 -7.40 22.94
C ILE A 118 15.70 -5.96 23.01
N THR A 119 16.53 -4.98 23.40
CA THR A 119 16.14 -3.56 23.39
C THR A 119 15.76 -3.10 21.99
N ASP A 120 16.59 -3.36 20.99
CA ASP A 120 16.36 -2.86 19.62
C ASP A 120 15.14 -3.55 18.95
N ILE A 121 14.87 -4.83 19.24
CA ILE A 121 13.60 -5.50 18.83
C ILE A 121 12.37 -4.77 19.41
N VAL A 122 12.46 -4.29 20.66
CA VAL A 122 11.39 -3.50 21.30
C VAL A 122 11.30 -2.08 20.71
N ILE A 123 12.38 -1.53 20.15
CA ILE A 123 12.34 -0.25 19.42
C ILE A 123 11.56 -0.38 18.11
N ASP A 124 11.78 -1.47 17.36
CA ASP A 124 11.07 -1.73 16.11
C ASP A 124 9.56 -1.96 16.36
N TRP A 125 9.22 -2.79 17.34
CA TRP A 125 7.83 -2.98 17.78
C TRP A 125 7.19 -1.65 18.19
N ARG A 126 7.84 -0.86 19.05
CA ARG A 126 7.33 0.46 19.48
C ARG A 126 7.16 1.43 18.33
N THR A 127 7.94 1.30 17.26
CA THR A 127 7.83 2.19 16.09
C THR A 127 6.55 1.92 15.30
N LEU A 128 6.13 0.65 15.18
CA LEU A 128 4.87 0.25 14.57
C LEU A 128 3.68 0.61 15.47
N PHE A 129 3.77 0.36 16.77
CA PHE A 129 2.77 0.78 17.77
C PHE A 129 2.48 2.27 17.69
N ILE A 130 3.51 3.13 17.73
CA ILE A 130 3.36 4.59 17.68
C ILE A 130 2.78 5.05 16.34
N ALA A 131 3.09 4.38 15.23
CA ALA A 131 2.50 4.69 13.92
C ALA A 131 0.99 4.37 13.88
N ALA A 132 0.57 3.24 14.45
CA ALA A 132 -0.83 2.83 14.49
C ALA A 132 -1.64 3.62 15.53
N PHE A 133 -1.08 3.87 16.71
CA PHE A 133 -1.74 4.57 17.82
C PHE A 133 -1.96 6.06 17.55
N PHE A 134 -1.09 6.70 16.75
CA PHE A 134 -1.24 8.10 16.31
C PHE A 134 -1.62 8.22 14.81
N SER A 135 -2.22 7.17 14.21
CA SER A 135 -2.76 7.26 12.85
C SER A 135 -4.02 8.12 12.81
N GLU A 136 -4.23 8.84 11.71
CA GLU A 136 -5.52 9.50 11.40
C GLU A 136 -6.67 8.48 11.33
N ASN A 137 -6.36 7.23 10.96
CA ASN A 137 -7.29 6.09 10.94
C ASN A 137 -7.08 5.13 12.13
N GLN A 138 -6.74 5.65 13.32
CA GLN A 138 -6.46 4.88 14.55
C GLN A 138 -7.44 3.72 14.78
N GLN A 139 -8.74 3.94 14.56
CA GLN A 139 -9.81 2.94 14.78
C GLN A 139 -9.71 1.69 13.87
N VAL A 140 -8.92 1.75 12.79
CA VAL A 140 -8.62 0.62 11.91
C VAL A 140 -7.17 0.15 12.10
N ASP A 141 -6.21 1.08 12.13
CA ASP A 141 -4.79 0.75 12.17
C ASP A 141 -4.35 0.18 13.52
N TYR A 142 -4.90 0.66 14.65
CA TYR A 142 -4.52 0.15 15.97
C TYR A 142 -5.04 -1.28 16.21
N PRO A 143 -6.32 -1.64 15.93
CA PRO A 143 -6.75 -3.05 15.96
C PRO A 143 -5.96 -3.96 15.00
N LYS A 144 -5.57 -3.46 13.83
CA LYS A 144 -4.71 -4.19 12.88
C LYS A 144 -3.32 -4.45 13.45
N HIS A 145 -2.69 -3.46 14.09
CA HIS A 145 -1.44 -3.63 14.85
C HIS A 145 -1.62 -4.63 16.00
N GLN A 146 -2.71 -4.57 16.75
CA GLN A 146 -3.00 -5.48 17.86
C GLN A 146 -3.10 -6.94 17.42
N GLN A 147 -3.72 -7.21 16.27
CA GLN A 147 -3.92 -8.56 15.72
C GLN A 147 -2.69 -9.09 14.95
N GLY A 148 -1.95 -8.20 14.28
CA GLY A 148 -0.76 -8.53 13.49
C GLY A 148 0.55 -8.32 14.27
N ASP A 149 1.12 -7.12 14.16
CA ASP A 149 2.47 -6.82 14.63
C ASP A 149 2.65 -7.03 16.14
N ARG A 150 1.73 -6.56 16.99
CA ARG A 150 1.76 -6.82 18.44
C ARG A 150 1.86 -8.32 18.75
N ALA A 151 0.99 -9.14 18.14
CA ALA A 151 0.98 -10.59 18.36
C ALA A 151 2.30 -11.23 17.90
N LYS A 152 2.82 -10.82 16.74
CA LYS A 152 4.12 -11.25 16.20
C LYS A 152 5.28 -10.90 17.15
N TYR A 153 5.37 -9.67 17.66
CA TYR A 153 6.46 -9.27 18.55
C TYR A 153 6.35 -9.88 19.95
N LEU A 154 5.14 -10.03 20.50
CA LEU A 154 4.91 -10.78 21.74
C LEU A 154 5.42 -12.22 21.61
N GLN A 155 5.02 -12.93 20.54
CA GLN A 155 5.50 -14.28 20.27
C GLN A 155 7.01 -14.33 20.04
N ALA A 156 7.59 -13.38 19.30
CA ALA A 156 9.03 -13.33 19.06
C ALA A 156 9.83 -13.15 20.36
N ILE A 157 9.49 -12.16 21.19
CA ILE A 157 10.20 -11.89 22.45
C ILE A 157 10.00 -13.03 23.44
N GLU A 158 8.79 -13.59 23.57
CA GLU A 158 8.54 -14.78 24.40
C GLU A 158 9.39 -15.98 23.94
N THR A 159 9.58 -16.15 22.62
CA THR A 159 10.44 -17.21 22.06
C THR A 159 11.92 -16.95 22.35
N HIS A 160 12.38 -15.71 22.19
CA HIS A 160 13.76 -15.30 22.53
C HIS A 160 14.08 -15.52 24.03
N LEU A 161 13.19 -15.09 24.93
CA LEU A 161 13.38 -15.23 26.38
C LEU A 161 13.24 -16.69 26.87
N LYS A 162 12.53 -17.55 26.13
CA LYS A 162 12.50 -19.01 26.37
C LYS A 162 13.73 -19.73 25.82
N GLY A 163 14.25 -19.31 24.67
CA GLY A 163 15.38 -19.95 23.99
C GLY A 163 16.76 -19.55 24.52
N SER A 164 16.88 -18.38 25.17
CA SER A 164 18.16 -17.85 25.64
C SER A 164 18.58 -18.41 26.99
N ASP A 165 19.76 -19.03 27.05
CA ASP A 165 20.39 -19.50 28.29
C ASP A 165 20.62 -18.37 29.30
N ILE A 166 20.91 -17.16 28.82
CA ILE A 166 21.03 -15.95 29.64
C ILE A 166 19.69 -15.66 30.34
N SER A 167 18.59 -15.60 29.58
CA SER A 167 17.24 -15.28 30.08
C SER A 167 16.53 -16.42 30.81
N ARG A 168 17.04 -17.67 30.74
CA ARG A 168 16.47 -18.81 31.48
C ARG A 168 16.94 -18.88 32.94
N ARG A 169 17.99 -18.15 33.33
CA ARG A 169 18.55 -18.18 34.70
C ARG A 169 17.65 -17.53 35.75
N GLY A 170 16.88 -16.51 35.36
CA GLY A 170 16.01 -15.73 36.26
C GLY A 170 14.87 -15.03 35.51
N PRO A 171 14.15 -14.09 36.15
CA PRO A 171 12.94 -13.51 35.57
C PRO A 171 13.18 -12.44 34.49
N PHE A 172 14.30 -11.72 34.53
CA PHE A 172 14.63 -10.59 33.67
C PHE A 172 15.25 -11.02 32.33
N VAL A 173 15.51 -10.07 31.43
CA VAL A 173 16.20 -10.28 30.14
C VAL A 173 17.59 -10.88 30.34
N ALA A 174 18.37 -10.40 31.33
CA ALA A 174 19.69 -10.95 31.65
C ALA A 174 19.67 -12.13 32.66
N GLY A 175 18.49 -12.65 33.02
CA GLY A 175 18.34 -13.66 34.07
C GLY A 175 17.95 -13.03 35.41
N ASP A 176 18.82 -13.06 36.41
CA ASP A 176 18.51 -12.58 37.77
C ASP A 176 18.67 -11.06 37.96
N GLU A 177 19.35 -10.38 37.04
CA GLU A 177 19.59 -8.94 37.12
C GLU A 177 18.75 -8.15 36.13
N ILE A 178 18.14 -7.07 36.61
CA ILE A 178 17.38 -6.14 35.78
C ILE A 178 18.33 -5.35 34.87
N THR A 179 17.85 -5.08 33.65
CA THR A 179 18.55 -4.29 32.66
C THR A 179 17.70 -3.15 32.12
N TYR A 180 18.28 -2.24 31.33
CA TYR A 180 17.48 -1.26 30.60
C TYR A 180 16.54 -1.90 29.58
N ALA A 181 16.84 -3.12 29.08
CA ALA A 181 15.92 -3.85 28.20
C ALA A 181 14.62 -4.21 28.91
N ASP A 182 14.68 -4.66 30.17
CA ASP A 182 13.50 -4.94 30.99
C ASP A 182 12.62 -3.70 31.18
N LEU A 183 13.22 -2.56 31.49
CA LEU A 183 12.51 -1.29 31.68
C LEU A 183 11.88 -0.78 30.37
N VAL A 184 12.56 -0.95 29.24
CA VAL A 184 12.07 -0.55 27.91
C VAL A 184 10.94 -1.47 27.43
N LEU A 185 11.07 -2.78 27.65
CA LEU A 185 10.04 -3.79 27.36
C LEU A 185 8.80 -3.59 28.24
N PHE A 186 8.98 -3.52 29.57
CA PHE A 186 7.90 -3.24 30.51
C PHE A 186 7.15 -1.96 30.13
N GLN A 187 7.86 -0.88 29.78
CA GLN A 187 7.20 0.37 29.40
C GLN A 187 6.41 0.25 28.08
N LEU A 188 6.87 -0.53 27.10
CA LEU A 188 6.06 -0.78 25.90
C LEU A 188 4.81 -1.60 26.23
N LEU A 189 4.94 -2.62 27.09
CA LEU A 189 3.80 -3.42 27.56
C LEU A 189 2.78 -2.55 28.33
N HIS A 190 3.25 -1.60 29.13
CA HIS A 190 2.39 -0.63 29.81
C HIS A 190 1.70 0.34 28.82
N ASP A 191 2.45 0.88 27.85
CA ASP A 191 1.93 1.78 26.81
C ASP A 191 0.85 1.11 25.94
N GLU A 192 1.00 -0.19 25.64
CA GLU A 192 0.09 -1.00 24.81
C GLU A 192 -1.11 -1.59 25.59
N ASN A 193 -1.27 -1.21 26.86
CA ASN A 193 -2.31 -1.69 27.79
C ASN A 193 -2.27 -3.21 28.09
N LEU A 194 -1.07 -3.79 28.20
CA LEU A 194 -0.85 -5.23 28.39
C LEU A 194 -0.54 -5.64 29.84
N VAL A 195 -0.22 -4.68 30.73
CA VAL A 195 0.10 -4.96 32.15
C VAL A 195 -1.08 -4.74 33.11
N GLN A 196 -2.12 -4.06 32.63
CA GLN A 196 -3.37 -3.75 33.32
C GLN A 196 -4.33 -4.96 33.28
N ASP A 197 -5.51 -4.85 33.92
CA ASP A 197 -6.58 -5.87 33.94
C ASP A 197 -6.16 -7.29 34.38
N GLY A 198 -5.12 -7.42 35.20
CA GLY A 198 -4.55 -8.73 35.55
C GLY A 198 -3.79 -9.40 34.41
N ARG A 199 -3.26 -8.60 33.47
CA ARG A 199 -2.41 -9.02 32.34
C ARG A 199 -3.08 -9.99 31.37
N LYS A 200 -4.40 -9.85 31.15
CA LYS A 200 -5.18 -10.67 30.20
C LYS A 200 -4.52 -10.78 28.81
N GLY A 201 -3.99 -9.66 28.30
CA GLY A 201 -3.27 -9.61 27.02
C GLY A 201 -1.93 -10.36 26.98
N LEU A 202 -1.44 -10.87 28.12
CA LEU A 202 -0.17 -11.60 28.24
C LEU A 202 -0.32 -13.08 28.64
N GLN A 203 -1.54 -13.61 28.76
CA GLN A 203 -1.78 -14.98 29.25
C GLN A 203 -1.10 -16.09 28.43
N GLY A 204 -0.85 -15.88 27.13
CA GLY A 204 -0.09 -16.80 26.28
C GLY A 204 1.43 -16.72 26.41
N TYR A 205 1.95 -15.72 27.13
CA TYR A 205 3.37 -15.33 27.14
C TYR A 205 3.94 -15.33 28.57
N PRO A 206 4.12 -16.51 29.21
CA PRO A 206 4.52 -16.61 30.62
C PRO A 206 5.90 -16.01 30.97
N ARG A 207 6.90 -15.96 30.06
CA ARG A 207 8.14 -15.24 30.36
C ARG A 207 7.91 -13.72 30.40
N LEU A 208 7.09 -13.18 29.51
CA LEU A 208 6.67 -11.77 29.59
C LEU A 208 5.87 -11.47 30.87
N VAL A 209 4.97 -12.34 31.30
CA VAL A 209 4.26 -12.19 32.60
C VAL A 209 5.26 -12.16 33.76
N GLN A 210 6.19 -13.12 33.82
CA GLN A 210 7.21 -13.22 34.87
C GLN A 210 8.13 -11.98 34.91
N LEU A 211 8.50 -11.43 33.76
CA LEU A 211 9.29 -10.21 33.65
C LEU A 211 8.50 -8.99 34.17
N VAL A 212 7.23 -8.86 33.78
CA VAL A 212 6.35 -7.77 34.25
C VAL A 212 6.13 -7.88 35.77
N ASP A 213 5.95 -9.08 36.33
CA ASP A 213 5.94 -9.30 37.78
C ASP A 213 7.25 -8.86 38.44
N ALA A 214 8.39 -9.28 37.91
CA ALA A 214 9.68 -8.99 38.52
C ALA A 214 10.04 -7.49 38.47
N VAL A 215 9.65 -6.77 37.41
CA VAL A 215 9.81 -5.30 37.32
C VAL A 215 8.85 -4.58 38.27
N LEU A 216 7.56 -4.94 38.30
CA LEU A 216 6.57 -4.29 39.17
C LEU A 216 6.82 -4.52 40.67
N ASN A 217 7.47 -5.62 41.05
CA ASN A 217 7.80 -5.91 42.45
C ASN A 217 9.11 -5.26 42.93
N ARG A 218 9.84 -4.51 42.09
CA ARG A 218 11.04 -3.79 42.54
C ARG A 218 10.65 -2.62 43.47
N PRO A 219 11.30 -2.42 44.63
CA PRO A 219 10.74 -1.57 45.70
C PRO A 219 10.38 -0.14 45.27
N ASN A 220 11.25 0.51 44.49
CA ASN A 220 11.02 1.89 44.05
C ASN A 220 9.99 1.98 42.91
N ILE A 221 10.01 1.03 41.96
CA ILE A 221 9.03 0.93 40.86
C ILE A 221 7.64 0.65 41.43
N LYS A 222 7.52 -0.31 42.36
CA LYS A 222 6.27 -0.62 43.05
C LYS A 222 5.71 0.61 43.75
N LYS A 223 6.53 1.28 44.57
CA LYS A 223 6.14 2.50 45.28
C LYS A 223 5.67 3.60 44.33
N PHE A 224 6.34 3.77 43.18
CA PHE A 224 5.93 4.74 42.17
C PHE A 224 4.53 4.45 41.64
N PHE A 225 4.26 3.22 41.17
CA PHE A 225 2.94 2.87 40.62
C PHE A 225 1.84 2.81 41.70
N ASP A 226 2.17 2.43 42.94
CA ASP A 226 1.26 2.52 44.09
C ASP A 226 0.81 3.99 44.31
N SER A 227 1.73 4.97 44.19
CA SER A 227 1.38 6.39 44.28
C SER A 227 0.66 6.94 43.04
N ASP A 228 1.07 6.56 41.83
CA ASP A 228 0.46 6.99 40.56
C ASP A 228 -1.02 6.58 40.50
N ALA A 229 -1.36 5.37 40.99
CA ALA A 229 -2.75 4.92 41.13
C ALA A 229 -3.60 5.78 42.09
N SER A 230 -2.98 6.36 43.13
CA SER A 230 -3.67 7.27 44.06
C SER A 230 -3.90 8.66 43.45
N GLU A 231 -2.94 9.19 42.67
CA GLU A 231 -3.09 10.43 41.92
C GLU A 231 -4.11 10.29 40.78
N PHE A 232 -4.14 9.13 40.10
CA PHE A 232 -5.15 8.76 39.11
C PHE A 232 -6.56 8.85 39.68
N THR A 233 -6.79 8.28 40.87
CA THR A 233 -8.11 8.27 41.54
C THR A 233 -8.64 9.69 41.78
N THR A 234 -7.75 10.67 41.95
CA THR A 234 -8.11 12.08 42.12
C THR A 234 -8.38 12.75 40.76
N HIS A 235 -7.64 12.41 39.72
CA HIS A 235 -7.76 13.03 38.39
C HIS A 235 -8.93 12.52 37.55
N THR A 236 -9.36 11.25 37.67
CA THR A 236 -10.56 10.76 36.95
C THR A 236 -11.77 11.63 37.28
N HIS A 237 -11.93 11.95 38.56
CA HIS A 237 -13.05 12.73 39.09
C HIS A 237 -13.11 14.17 38.55
N GLN A 238 -12.00 14.69 38.01
CA GLN A 238 -11.90 16.04 37.45
C GLN A 238 -11.95 16.06 35.92
N LEU A 239 -11.48 15.00 35.26
CA LEU A 239 -11.59 14.84 33.80
C LEU A 239 -13.02 14.45 33.36
N ASP A 240 -13.75 13.66 34.15
CA ASP A 240 -15.16 13.34 33.87
C ASP A 240 -16.08 14.56 34.01
N LEU A 241 -15.73 15.52 34.88
CA LEU A 241 -16.44 16.81 34.96
C LEU A 241 -16.14 17.72 33.75
N ALA A 242 -14.93 17.65 33.18
CA ALA A 242 -14.56 18.40 31.98
C ALA A 242 -15.24 17.84 30.72
N SER A 243 -15.25 16.51 30.55
CA SER A 243 -15.93 15.85 29.42
C SER A 243 -17.45 16.06 29.48
N ALA A 244 -18.06 16.04 30.66
CA ALA A 244 -19.47 16.36 30.84
C ALA A 244 -19.80 17.82 30.47
N THR A 245 -18.99 18.79 30.90
CA THR A 245 -19.28 20.22 30.68
C THR A 245 -19.06 20.68 29.24
N SER A 246 -18.09 20.13 28.50
CA SER A 246 -18.00 20.35 27.04
C SER A 246 -19.14 19.70 26.24
N SER A 247 -19.92 18.79 26.84
CA SER A 247 -20.99 18.05 26.17
C SER A 247 -22.39 18.67 26.30
N THR A 248 -22.54 19.87 26.90
CA THR A 248 -23.85 20.51 27.15
C THR A 248 -23.95 21.94 26.61
N GLN A 249 -23.16 22.29 25.59
CA GLN A 249 -23.39 23.50 24.79
C GLN A 249 -23.27 23.21 23.28
N TYR A 250 -24.29 22.56 22.70
CA TYR A 250 -24.78 22.83 21.33
C TYR A 250 -26.04 21.99 20.97
N ILE A 251 -27.13 22.21 21.71
CA ILE A 251 -28.49 21.88 21.25
C ILE A 251 -29.33 23.14 21.36
N GLY A 252 -29.51 23.84 20.24
CA GLY A 252 -30.31 25.05 20.09
C GLY A 252 -30.96 25.03 18.72
N GLN A 253 -32.29 24.89 18.71
CA GLN A 253 -33.11 24.64 17.52
C GLN A 253 -33.55 25.97 16.88
N GLY A 254 -33.48 26.11 15.54
CA GLY A 254 -33.73 27.41 14.88
C GLY A 254 -33.81 27.41 13.35
N ASP A 255 -34.84 26.74 12.81
CA ASP A 255 -35.61 27.06 11.60
C ASP A 255 -34.97 27.37 10.22
N LEU A 256 -35.84 27.41 9.20
CA LEU A 256 -35.55 27.36 7.76
C LEU A 256 -35.99 28.64 7.04
N GLN A 257 -35.19 29.14 6.08
CA GLN A 257 -35.55 29.59 4.70
C GLN A 257 -34.52 30.61 4.13
N PRO A 258 -34.39 30.80 2.79
CA PRO A 258 -33.34 31.60 2.17
C PRO A 258 -33.80 32.90 1.46
N ALA A 259 -32.90 33.90 1.39
CA ALA A 259 -32.93 35.05 0.47
C ALA A 259 -31.47 35.40 0.08
N ILE A 260 -31.04 35.53 -1.18
CA ILE A 260 -31.43 36.39 -2.32
C ILE A 260 -30.76 37.80 -2.29
N TYR A 261 -29.68 37.92 -3.06
CA TYR A 261 -29.18 39.04 -3.90
C TYR A 261 -29.37 40.54 -3.50
N ASN A 262 -28.25 41.29 -3.41
CA ASN A 262 -27.75 42.24 -4.44
C ASN A 262 -26.43 42.93 -3.98
N ILE A 263 -25.32 42.95 -4.76
CA ILE A 263 -24.84 43.97 -5.76
C ILE A 263 -25.07 45.46 -5.42
N PRO A 264 -24.06 46.34 -5.64
CA PRO A 264 -23.74 46.88 -6.99
C PRO A 264 -22.22 46.94 -7.34
N THR A 265 -21.73 47.42 -8.50
CA THR A 265 -22.14 47.37 -9.94
C THR A 265 -21.57 48.58 -10.73
N LEU A 266 -20.85 48.29 -11.84
CA LEU A 266 -20.54 49.12 -13.03
C LEU A 266 -19.80 50.48 -12.97
N MET A 267 -18.88 50.63 -13.93
CA MET A 267 -18.96 51.51 -15.12
C MET A 267 -18.24 50.77 -16.28
N ALA A 268 -18.46 50.93 -17.60
CA ALA A 268 -19.44 51.59 -18.49
C ALA A 268 -19.19 51.04 -19.95
N PHE A 269 -19.86 51.35 -21.08
CA PHE A 269 -21.00 52.22 -21.48
C PHE A 269 -21.54 51.73 -22.87
N GLN A 270 -22.85 51.90 -23.16
CA GLN A 270 -23.50 52.06 -24.50
C GLN A 270 -23.39 50.97 -25.62
N GLN A 271 -24.35 50.75 -26.56
CA GLN A 271 -25.85 50.84 -26.56
C GLN A 271 -26.47 50.10 -27.80
N LEU A 272 -27.79 49.85 -27.74
CA LEU A 272 -28.73 49.18 -28.69
C LEU A 272 -29.07 49.99 -29.99
N PRO A 273 -29.86 49.51 -31.01
CA PRO A 273 -30.95 48.50 -30.99
C PRO A 273 -31.03 47.51 -32.20
N ALA A 274 -32.21 46.88 -32.43
CA ALA A 274 -32.48 45.82 -33.43
C ALA A 274 -33.93 45.86 -34.00
N MET A 275 -34.33 44.81 -34.77
CA MET A 275 -35.60 44.59 -35.55
C MET A 275 -35.57 45.19 -36.99
N THR A 276 -36.31 44.69 -38.01
CA THR A 276 -37.55 43.86 -38.07
C THR A 276 -37.54 42.69 -39.10
N GLU A 277 -38.56 41.82 -39.04
CA GLU A 277 -38.99 40.79 -40.03
C GLU A 277 -39.88 41.39 -41.17
N PRO A 278 -40.40 40.70 -42.24
CA PRO A 278 -41.27 39.49 -42.16
C PRO A 278 -41.36 38.47 -43.35
N LEU A 279 -41.94 37.28 -43.07
CA LEU A 279 -42.84 36.38 -43.86
C LEU A 279 -42.63 35.91 -45.35
N SER A 280 -42.86 34.58 -45.52
CA SER A 280 -43.69 33.86 -46.52
C SER A 280 -43.14 33.25 -47.85
N THR A 281 -43.06 31.91 -47.84
CA THR A 281 -43.62 30.91 -48.80
C THR A 281 -43.68 31.14 -50.34
N ALA A 282 -42.94 30.32 -51.11
CA ALA A 282 -43.28 29.85 -52.47
C ALA A 282 -42.43 28.60 -52.88
N ALA A 283 -42.77 27.92 -53.99
CA ALA A 283 -42.22 26.61 -54.41
C ALA A 283 -41.37 26.68 -55.73
N PRO A 284 -40.62 25.61 -56.13
CA PRO A 284 -39.54 25.67 -57.13
C PRO A 284 -39.95 25.26 -58.56
N PRO A 285 -39.00 25.30 -59.52
CA PRO A 285 -38.83 24.17 -60.44
C PRO A 285 -37.35 23.73 -60.65
N THR A 286 -37.16 22.72 -61.52
CA THR A 286 -36.00 21.78 -61.51
C THR A 286 -35.01 22.01 -62.71
N PRO A 287 -34.18 21.04 -63.20
CA PRO A 287 -32.75 21.28 -63.47
C PRO A 287 -32.41 21.51 -64.96
N PRO A 288 -31.10 21.54 -65.30
CA PRO A 288 -30.62 20.61 -66.33
C PRO A 288 -29.40 19.78 -65.88
N ALA A 289 -29.09 18.71 -66.63
CA ALA A 289 -28.15 17.67 -66.25
C ALA A 289 -26.81 17.70 -67.04
N SER A 290 -25.82 17.02 -66.46
CA SER A 290 -24.69 16.34 -67.11
C SER A 290 -23.85 17.09 -68.17
N ARG A 291 -22.60 17.41 -67.78
CA ARG A 291 -21.42 17.06 -68.60
C ARG A 291 -20.44 16.28 -67.75
N ALA A 292 -19.76 15.30 -68.35
CA ALA A 292 -18.84 14.41 -67.67
C ALA A 292 -17.48 15.08 -67.40
N ALA A 293 -16.76 14.57 -66.41
CA ALA A 293 -15.34 14.86 -66.16
C ALA A 293 -14.59 13.52 -66.00
N GLU A 294 -13.34 13.50 -66.45
CA GLU A 294 -12.48 12.32 -66.56
C GLU A 294 -11.77 11.98 -65.21
N PRO A 295 -11.12 10.80 -65.05
CA PRO A 295 -10.77 10.29 -63.73
C PRO A 295 -9.53 10.95 -63.13
N ASP A 296 -9.74 11.93 -62.25
CA ASP A 296 -8.71 12.59 -61.44
C ASP A 296 -8.00 11.62 -60.47
N SER A 297 -6.99 10.91 -60.97
CA SER A 297 -6.09 10.02 -60.23
C SER A 297 -5.05 10.78 -59.38
N SER A 298 -5.44 11.94 -58.84
CA SER A 298 -4.62 12.75 -57.95
C SER A 298 -4.71 12.28 -56.49
N PHE A 299 -3.54 12.17 -55.83
CA PHE A 299 -3.41 11.82 -54.41
C PHE A 299 -4.22 12.73 -53.47
N PHE A 300 -4.58 13.95 -53.89
CA PHE A 300 -5.34 14.92 -53.10
C PHE A 300 -6.79 15.12 -53.55
N SER A 301 -7.32 14.28 -54.45
CA SER A 301 -8.71 14.33 -54.91
C SER A 301 -9.72 14.14 -53.76
N GLN A 302 -10.97 14.57 -53.95
CA GLN A 302 -12.02 14.37 -52.95
C GLN A 302 -12.33 12.88 -52.72
N ARG A 303 -12.02 12.01 -53.70
CA ARG A 303 -12.14 10.56 -53.64
C ARG A 303 -11.02 9.91 -52.82
N SER A 304 -9.76 10.26 -53.09
CA SER A 304 -8.62 9.75 -52.30
C SER A 304 -8.66 10.19 -50.84
N ARG A 305 -9.12 11.42 -50.55
CA ARG A 305 -9.33 11.90 -49.17
C ARG A 305 -10.36 11.08 -48.39
N ARG A 306 -11.39 10.53 -49.06
CA ARG A 306 -12.37 9.62 -48.42
C ARG A 306 -11.77 8.23 -48.16
N GLN A 307 -11.05 7.67 -49.14
CA GLN A 307 -10.36 6.38 -49.02
C GLN A 307 -9.30 6.40 -47.90
N LEU A 308 -8.40 7.39 -47.92
CA LEU A 308 -7.35 7.56 -46.93
C LEU A 308 -7.86 8.07 -45.56
N GLY A 309 -9.10 8.56 -45.48
CA GLY A 309 -9.70 9.01 -44.22
C GLY A 309 -9.77 7.91 -43.16
N LEU A 310 -10.13 6.68 -43.57
CA LEU A 310 -10.17 5.52 -42.66
C LEU A 310 -8.75 5.12 -42.20
N PHE A 311 -7.78 5.13 -43.11
CA PHE A 311 -6.36 4.88 -42.80
C PHE A 311 -5.82 5.92 -41.80
N ALA A 312 -6.06 7.21 -42.06
CA ALA A 312 -5.61 8.31 -41.21
C ALA A 312 -6.26 8.28 -39.81
N ALA A 313 -7.54 7.89 -39.71
CA ALA A 313 -8.21 7.70 -38.43
C ALA A 313 -7.55 6.57 -37.62
N GLY A 314 -7.33 5.40 -38.24
CA GLY A 314 -6.63 4.28 -37.60
C GLY A 314 -5.20 4.64 -37.15
N ALA A 315 -4.47 5.39 -37.97
CA ALA A 315 -3.14 5.88 -37.63
C ALA A 315 -3.17 6.87 -36.44
N GLY A 316 -4.16 7.77 -36.40
CA GLY A 316 -4.36 8.69 -35.29
C GLY A 316 -4.63 7.97 -33.96
N PHE A 317 -5.53 6.98 -33.95
CA PHE A 317 -5.82 6.17 -32.77
C PHE A 317 -4.61 5.33 -32.33
N PHE A 318 -3.89 4.71 -33.28
CA PHE A 318 -2.68 3.94 -32.99
C PHE A 318 -1.57 4.80 -32.36
N LEU A 319 -1.34 6.01 -32.88
CA LEU A 319 -0.36 6.95 -32.32
C LEU A 319 -0.77 7.46 -30.93
N LEU A 320 -2.06 7.77 -30.72
CA LEU A 320 -2.58 8.21 -29.42
C LEU A 320 -2.44 7.11 -28.35
N SER A 321 -2.86 5.88 -28.68
CA SER A 321 -2.72 4.72 -27.80
C SER A 321 -1.25 4.40 -27.48
N SER A 322 -0.38 4.45 -28.49
CA SER A 322 1.07 4.29 -28.31
C SER A 322 1.68 5.38 -27.40
N ALA A 323 1.22 6.63 -27.52
CA ALA A 323 1.66 7.74 -26.68
C ALA A 323 1.20 7.59 -25.22
N ILE A 324 -0.04 7.14 -24.99
CA ILE A 324 -0.57 6.82 -23.66
C ILE A 324 0.24 5.68 -23.02
N THR A 325 0.45 4.59 -23.76
CA THR A 325 1.25 3.43 -23.33
C THR A 325 2.69 3.82 -22.97
N ARG A 326 3.34 4.64 -23.81
CA ARG A 326 4.69 5.16 -23.52
C ARG A 326 4.71 6.05 -22.29
N ARG A 327 3.68 6.87 -22.06
CA ARG A 327 3.54 7.74 -20.88
C ARG A 327 3.33 6.95 -19.59
N SER A 328 2.51 5.89 -19.61
CA SER A 328 2.26 5.04 -18.44
C SER A 328 3.51 4.23 -18.06
N ILE A 329 4.21 3.63 -19.04
CA ILE A 329 5.47 2.90 -18.82
C ILE A 329 6.57 3.82 -18.25
N VAL A 330 6.79 5.01 -18.83
CA VAL A 330 7.80 5.95 -18.33
C VAL A 330 7.44 6.47 -16.93
N ARG A 331 6.15 6.68 -16.61
CA ARG A 331 5.68 6.99 -15.25
C ARG A 331 6.01 5.85 -14.28
N ARG A 332 5.75 4.60 -14.67
CA ARG A 332 6.03 3.41 -13.85
C ARG A 332 7.53 3.22 -13.61
N GLN A 333 8.35 3.31 -14.64
CA GLN A 333 9.83 3.22 -14.52
C GLN A 333 10.37 4.29 -13.54
N ARG A 334 9.89 5.55 -13.64
CA ARG A 334 10.28 6.63 -12.72
C ARG A 334 9.78 6.45 -11.27
N ALA A 335 8.81 5.57 -11.03
CA ALA A 335 8.34 5.20 -9.70
C ALA A 335 9.06 3.96 -9.12
N LEU A 336 9.60 3.10 -9.98
CA LEU A 336 10.36 1.89 -9.60
C LEU A 336 11.87 2.14 -9.45
N VAL A 337 12.44 3.13 -10.15
CA VAL A 337 13.84 3.53 -9.94
C VAL A 337 13.99 4.10 -8.53
N PRO A 338 14.83 3.50 -7.65
CA PRO A 338 14.99 3.97 -6.28
C PRO A 338 15.68 5.34 -6.26
N LYS A 339 15.22 6.22 -5.37
CA LYS A 339 15.91 7.48 -5.10
C LYS A 339 17.15 7.23 -4.23
N PHE A 340 18.17 8.08 -4.40
CA PHE A 340 19.45 8.00 -3.66
C PHE A 340 19.27 7.90 -2.13
N TYR A 341 18.19 8.50 -1.60
CA TYR A 341 17.71 8.25 -0.25
C TYR A 341 16.31 7.61 -0.31
N GLN A 342 16.25 6.29 -0.19
CA GLN A 342 15.01 5.52 -0.09
C GLN A 342 15.17 4.41 0.96
N PRO A 343 14.34 4.37 2.01
CA PRO A 343 14.51 3.41 3.10
C PRO A 343 14.11 2.00 2.65
N SER A 344 14.92 1.01 3.02
CA SER A 344 14.80 -0.40 2.62
C SER A 344 13.54 -1.11 3.13
N ASN A 345 12.83 -0.53 4.10
CA ASN A 345 11.62 -1.10 4.70
C ASN A 345 10.31 -0.74 3.96
N ARG A 346 10.35 0.12 2.94
CA ARG A 346 9.17 0.40 2.11
C ARG A 346 9.11 -0.58 0.95
N VAL A 347 8.16 -1.50 1.03
CA VAL A 347 7.65 -2.26 -0.13
C VAL A 347 7.27 -1.27 -1.24
N GLY A 348 7.45 -1.69 -2.50
CA GLY A 348 7.07 -0.87 -3.65
C GLY A 348 5.57 -0.52 -3.66
N PRO A 349 5.15 0.44 -4.51
CA PRO A 349 3.73 0.81 -4.63
C PRO A 349 2.88 -0.43 -4.93
N GLU A 350 1.76 -0.57 -4.23
CA GLU A 350 0.93 -1.78 -4.25
C GLU A 350 0.35 -2.04 -5.65
N ILE A 351 0.66 -3.22 -6.22
CA ILE A 351 0.31 -3.58 -7.59
C ILE A 351 -0.93 -4.48 -7.58
N ASN A 352 -2.09 -3.93 -7.95
CA ASN A 352 -3.25 -4.73 -8.29
C ASN A 352 -3.06 -5.34 -9.70
N GLY A 353 -2.46 -6.52 -9.75
CA GLY A 353 -2.13 -7.21 -11.01
C GLY A 353 -3.33 -7.55 -11.89
N ALA A 354 -4.52 -7.74 -11.30
CA ALA A 354 -5.75 -7.97 -12.07
C ALA A 354 -6.20 -6.70 -12.80
N LEU A 355 -6.12 -5.54 -12.14
CA LEU A 355 -6.45 -4.25 -12.77
C LEU A 355 -5.43 -3.86 -13.85
N GLU A 356 -4.13 -4.08 -13.60
CA GLU A 356 -3.09 -3.85 -14.62
C GLU A 356 -3.25 -4.77 -15.85
N ALA A 357 -3.61 -6.03 -15.65
CA ALA A 357 -3.89 -6.96 -16.75
C ALA A 357 -5.10 -6.52 -17.59
N ALA A 358 -6.15 -6.00 -16.95
CA ALA A 358 -7.32 -5.45 -17.64
C ALA A 358 -7.00 -4.17 -18.43
N GLU A 359 -6.22 -3.23 -17.86
CA GLU A 359 -5.76 -2.02 -18.57
C GLU A 359 -4.88 -2.40 -19.77
N ALA A 360 -3.93 -3.33 -19.59
CA ALA A 360 -3.06 -3.81 -20.66
C ALA A 360 -3.83 -4.50 -21.79
N LEU A 361 -4.84 -5.31 -21.46
CA LEU A 361 -5.72 -5.96 -22.44
C LEU A 361 -6.53 -4.93 -23.25
N ALA A 362 -7.10 -3.92 -22.59
CA ALA A 362 -7.85 -2.85 -23.26
C ALA A 362 -6.97 -2.00 -24.21
N ILE A 363 -5.73 -1.69 -23.80
CA ILE A 363 -4.77 -1.01 -24.66
C ILE A 363 -4.37 -1.89 -25.85
N ALA A 364 -4.19 -3.20 -25.64
CA ALA A 364 -3.84 -4.15 -26.70
C ALA A 364 -4.96 -4.29 -27.75
N THR A 365 -6.23 -4.40 -27.33
CA THR A 365 -7.35 -4.49 -28.27
C THR A 365 -7.54 -3.20 -29.07
N ILE A 366 -7.37 -2.03 -28.46
CA ILE A 366 -7.38 -0.73 -29.16
C ILE A 366 -6.26 -0.67 -30.22
N ASN A 367 -5.05 -1.15 -29.91
CA ASN A 367 -3.95 -1.18 -30.87
C ASN A 367 -4.23 -2.13 -32.05
N VAL A 368 -4.74 -3.34 -31.78
CA VAL A 368 -5.10 -4.32 -32.83
C VAL A 368 -6.23 -3.80 -33.71
N ALA A 369 -7.29 -3.22 -33.12
CA ALA A 369 -8.39 -2.60 -33.85
C ALA A 369 -7.91 -1.43 -34.72
N SER A 370 -7.02 -0.58 -34.20
CA SER A 370 -6.42 0.52 -34.96
C SER A 370 -5.60 0.03 -36.16
N VAL A 371 -4.84 -1.06 -36.00
CA VAL A 371 -4.11 -1.73 -37.10
C VAL A 371 -5.06 -2.36 -38.12
N GLY A 372 -6.16 -2.96 -37.68
CA GLY A 372 -7.22 -3.45 -38.58
C GLY A 372 -7.86 -2.33 -39.41
N ILE A 373 -8.20 -1.20 -38.77
CA ILE A 373 -8.74 -0.01 -39.43
C ILE A 373 -7.73 0.57 -40.44
N MET A 374 -6.44 0.66 -40.08
CA MET A 374 -5.39 1.05 -41.02
C MET A 374 -5.27 0.08 -42.19
N ALA A 375 -5.27 -1.24 -41.95
CA ALA A 375 -5.18 -2.24 -43.02
C ALA A 375 -6.36 -2.13 -43.99
N THR A 376 -7.60 -2.03 -43.48
CA THR A 376 -8.80 -1.85 -44.31
C THR A 376 -8.77 -0.55 -45.11
N GLY A 377 -8.42 0.58 -44.49
CA GLY A 377 -8.28 1.86 -45.19
C GLY A 377 -7.18 1.85 -46.27
N GLY A 378 -6.05 1.21 -45.97
CA GLY A 378 -4.94 1.02 -46.93
C GLY A 378 -5.32 0.11 -48.09
N LEU A 379 -6.10 -0.94 -47.87
CA LEU A 379 -6.63 -1.83 -48.91
C LEU A 379 -7.66 -1.11 -49.79
N LEU A 380 -8.61 -0.36 -49.21
CA LEU A 380 -9.59 0.43 -49.96
C LEU A 380 -8.92 1.48 -50.86
N TRP A 381 -7.84 2.10 -50.39
CA TRP A 381 -7.02 2.99 -51.21
C TRP A 381 -6.23 2.24 -52.30
N ALA A 382 -5.49 1.19 -51.94
CA ALA A 382 -4.65 0.44 -52.88
C ALA A 382 -5.45 -0.26 -54.00
N PHE A 383 -6.68 -0.69 -53.71
CA PHE A 383 -7.61 -1.24 -54.70
C PHE A 383 -8.56 -0.20 -55.30
N ASP A 384 -8.42 1.08 -54.97
CA ASP A 384 -9.25 2.19 -55.45
C ASP A 384 -10.77 1.93 -55.39
N ILE A 385 -11.25 1.59 -54.19
CA ILE A 385 -12.66 1.34 -53.88
C ILE A 385 -13.17 2.52 -53.05
N SER A 386 -14.12 3.29 -53.57
CA SER A 386 -14.68 4.48 -52.87
C SER A 386 -16.15 4.36 -52.48
N SER A 387 -16.87 3.36 -53.01
CA SER A 387 -18.24 3.00 -52.62
C SER A 387 -18.45 1.48 -52.77
N LEU A 388 -19.60 0.99 -52.29
CA LEU A 388 -20.03 -0.39 -52.52
C LEU A 388 -20.25 -0.67 -54.03
N ASP A 389 -20.64 0.33 -54.81
CA ASP A 389 -20.81 0.23 -56.27
C ASP A 389 -19.47 0.11 -57.00
N ASP A 390 -18.40 0.72 -56.48
CA ASP A 390 -17.04 0.48 -56.98
C ASP A 390 -16.61 -0.96 -56.69
N MET A 391 -16.89 -1.46 -55.49
CA MET A 391 -16.57 -2.84 -55.10
C MET A 391 -17.31 -3.85 -55.97
N LYS A 392 -18.64 -3.75 -56.08
CA LYS A 392 -19.47 -4.61 -56.95
C LYS A 392 -19.03 -4.53 -58.42
N ARG A 393 -18.71 -3.35 -58.95
CA ARG A 393 -18.18 -3.22 -60.33
C ARG A 393 -16.80 -3.83 -60.52
N LYS A 394 -15.89 -3.71 -59.54
CA LYS A 394 -14.52 -4.24 -59.66
C LYS A 394 -14.46 -5.76 -59.53
N VAL A 395 -15.33 -6.36 -58.69
CA VAL A 395 -15.56 -7.82 -58.64
C VAL A 395 -16.14 -8.32 -59.97
N ARG A 396 -17.25 -7.72 -60.45
CA ARG A 396 -17.88 -8.09 -61.74
C ARG A 396 -16.89 -8.00 -62.92
N ARG A 397 -16.03 -6.98 -62.94
CA ARG A 397 -14.97 -6.81 -63.95
C ARG A 397 -13.85 -7.85 -63.86
N ASN A 398 -13.48 -8.31 -62.66
CA ASN A 398 -12.41 -9.32 -62.49
C ASN A 398 -12.89 -10.75 -62.77
N MET A 399 -14.19 -11.04 -62.65
CA MET A 399 -14.74 -12.38 -62.87
C MET A 399 -15.42 -12.57 -64.24
N GLY A 400 -15.58 -11.50 -65.02
CA GLY A 400 -15.99 -11.59 -66.44
C GLY A 400 -17.45 -12.02 -66.66
N VAL A 401 -18.34 -11.68 -65.73
CA VAL A 401 -19.73 -12.15 -65.70
C VAL A 401 -20.66 -11.23 -66.52
N ASP A 402 -21.62 -11.85 -67.22
CA ASP A 402 -22.59 -11.19 -68.10
C ASP A 402 -23.74 -10.49 -67.33
N VAL A 403 -24.53 -9.68 -68.03
CA VAL A 403 -25.33 -8.55 -67.51
C VAL A 403 -26.64 -8.95 -66.79
N ASN A 404 -26.83 -10.22 -66.37
CA ASN A 404 -28.12 -10.71 -65.86
C ASN A 404 -28.02 -11.79 -64.74
N ARG A 405 -27.54 -11.42 -63.54
CA ARG A 405 -27.75 -12.19 -62.29
C ARG A 405 -28.09 -11.25 -61.12
N THR A 406 -28.77 -11.79 -60.12
CA THR A 406 -29.24 -11.10 -58.91
C THR A 406 -28.10 -10.71 -57.97
N ASP A 407 -28.33 -9.67 -57.16
CA ASP A 407 -27.28 -9.06 -56.33
C ASP A 407 -26.78 -9.94 -55.17
N GLN A 408 -27.54 -10.97 -54.77
CA GLN A 408 -27.17 -11.92 -53.69
C GLN A 408 -26.11 -12.94 -54.15
N ASP A 409 -26.25 -13.50 -55.36
CA ASP A 409 -25.27 -14.40 -55.97
C ASP A 409 -23.85 -13.79 -55.97
N ALA A 410 -23.78 -12.48 -56.25
CA ALA A 410 -22.55 -11.71 -56.29
C ALA A 410 -21.99 -11.34 -54.90
N GLU A 411 -22.71 -11.63 -53.82
CA GLU A 411 -22.25 -11.46 -52.43
C GLU A 411 -21.73 -12.79 -51.87
N GLU A 412 -22.39 -13.93 -52.16
CA GLU A 412 -21.87 -15.27 -51.82
C GLU A 412 -20.53 -15.59 -52.51
N GLU A 413 -20.41 -15.30 -53.81
CA GLU A 413 -19.14 -15.48 -54.56
C GLU A 413 -17.99 -14.59 -54.03
N ILE A 414 -18.31 -13.48 -53.33
CA ILE A 414 -17.30 -12.64 -52.65
C ILE A 414 -16.82 -13.30 -51.35
N GLU A 415 -17.71 -13.94 -50.58
CA GLU A 415 -17.33 -14.64 -49.35
C GLU A 415 -16.42 -15.85 -49.63
N GLU A 416 -16.74 -16.66 -50.64
CA GLU A 416 -15.86 -17.76 -51.08
C GLU A 416 -14.49 -17.26 -51.53
N TRP A 417 -14.43 -16.13 -52.26
CA TRP A 417 -13.17 -15.53 -52.68
C TRP A 417 -12.34 -15.04 -51.48
N PHE A 418 -12.96 -14.40 -50.48
CA PHE A 418 -12.28 -13.98 -49.25
C PHE A 418 -11.74 -15.18 -48.45
N ALA A 419 -12.54 -16.24 -48.28
CA ALA A 419 -12.08 -17.48 -47.63
C ALA A 419 -10.89 -18.13 -48.38
N THR A 420 -10.94 -18.14 -49.71
CA THR A 420 -9.88 -18.66 -50.57
C THR A 420 -8.60 -17.82 -50.49
N VAL A 421 -8.69 -16.48 -50.36
CA VAL A 421 -7.52 -15.60 -50.23
C VAL A 421 -6.89 -15.67 -48.84
N LEU A 422 -7.69 -15.77 -47.78
CA LEU A 422 -7.21 -15.89 -46.40
C LEU A 422 -6.45 -17.21 -46.18
N SER A 423 -7.06 -18.35 -46.52
CA SER A 423 -6.44 -19.68 -46.39
C SER A 423 -5.12 -19.80 -47.17
N ARG A 424 -5.04 -19.21 -48.38
CA ARG A 424 -3.79 -19.18 -49.18
C ARG A 424 -2.67 -18.36 -48.54
N LYS A 425 -3.00 -17.44 -47.63
CA LYS A 425 -2.03 -16.61 -46.90
C LYS A 425 -1.52 -17.35 -45.66
N GLU A 426 -2.40 -18.01 -44.91
CA GLU A 426 -2.03 -18.88 -43.78
C GLU A 426 -1.12 -20.03 -44.24
N PHE A 427 -1.45 -20.70 -45.34
CA PHE A 427 -0.64 -21.79 -45.92
C PHE A 427 0.79 -21.35 -46.30
N LYS A 428 1.00 -20.04 -46.53
CA LYS A 428 2.32 -19.47 -46.86
C LYS A 428 3.10 -19.02 -45.62
N ILE A 429 2.42 -18.74 -44.51
CA ILE A 429 3.02 -18.46 -43.19
C ILE A 429 3.42 -19.77 -42.51
N LEU A 430 2.57 -20.80 -42.55
CA LEU A 430 2.82 -22.13 -41.99
C LEU A 430 4.00 -22.88 -42.67
N ARG A 431 4.40 -22.46 -43.87
CA ARG A 431 5.57 -22.99 -44.60
C ARG A 431 6.84 -22.15 -44.38
N GLY A 432 6.79 -21.19 -43.45
CA GLY A 432 7.71 -20.07 -43.33
C GLY A 432 8.91 -20.28 -42.38
N ASP A 433 8.99 -21.38 -41.65
CA ASP A 433 10.21 -21.80 -40.95
C ASP A 433 10.27 -23.33 -40.81
N HIS A 434 11.48 -23.88 -40.70
CA HIS A 434 11.83 -25.29 -40.49
C HIS A 434 11.30 -26.29 -41.54
N GLY A 435 12.13 -26.58 -42.55
CA GLY A 435 11.85 -27.63 -43.55
C GLY A 435 12.12 -29.05 -43.01
N ILE A 436 11.05 -29.79 -42.69
CA ILE A 436 11.07 -31.24 -42.43
C ILE A 436 10.94 -31.99 -43.76
N LYS A 437 11.59 -33.16 -43.88
CA LYS A 437 11.53 -34.02 -45.09
C LYS A 437 10.42 -35.07 -44.96
N ASP A 438 9.81 -35.45 -46.07
CA ASP A 438 8.59 -36.28 -46.09
C ASP A 438 8.73 -37.68 -45.44
N GLN A 439 9.96 -38.16 -45.21
CA GLN A 439 10.24 -39.46 -44.58
C GLN A 439 9.81 -39.54 -43.11
N ASP A 440 9.80 -38.41 -42.37
CA ASP A 440 9.43 -38.42 -40.95
C ASP A 440 7.91 -38.61 -40.72
N LEU A 441 7.08 -38.26 -41.72
CA LEU A 441 5.62 -38.35 -41.65
C LEU A 441 5.08 -39.79 -41.67
N GLU A 442 5.73 -40.71 -42.39
CA GLU A 442 5.34 -42.14 -42.35
C GLU A 442 5.63 -42.77 -40.98
N THR A 443 6.76 -42.41 -40.38
CA THR A 443 7.22 -42.97 -39.10
C THR A 443 6.27 -42.62 -37.96
N ILE A 444 5.67 -41.42 -38.00
CA ILE A 444 4.65 -40.97 -37.06
C ILE A 444 3.32 -41.70 -37.28
N LYS A 445 2.85 -41.84 -38.53
CA LYS A 445 1.61 -42.56 -38.86
C LYS A 445 1.61 -44.01 -38.32
N LYS A 446 2.68 -44.77 -38.61
CA LYS A 446 2.82 -46.17 -38.16
C LYS A 446 2.85 -46.35 -36.64
N ARG A 447 3.08 -45.27 -35.87
CA ARG A 447 3.09 -45.29 -34.40
C ARG A 447 1.74 -44.95 -33.75
N GLY A 448 0.80 -44.36 -34.50
CA GLY A 448 -0.55 -44.04 -34.00
C GLY A 448 -1.50 -45.24 -34.03
N GLU A 449 -1.56 -45.94 -35.17
CA GLU A 449 -2.54 -47.02 -35.44
C GLU A 449 -2.41 -48.22 -34.47
N GLY A 450 -1.21 -48.49 -33.96
CA GLY A 450 -0.96 -49.58 -33.01
C GLY A 450 -1.51 -49.38 -31.60
N ARG A 451 -1.99 -48.18 -31.24
CA ARG A 451 -2.47 -47.87 -29.86
C ARG A 451 -3.99 -47.80 -29.74
N ALA A 452 -4.72 -47.60 -30.84
CA ALA A 452 -6.17 -47.40 -30.85
C ALA A 452 -7.00 -48.71 -30.90
N LYS A 453 -6.44 -49.85 -30.47
CA LYS A 453 -7.04 -51.18 -30.73
C LYS A 453 -7.02 -52.15 -29.53
N LYS A 454 -6.97 -51.63 -28.30
CA LYS A 454 -6.88 -52.47 -27.09
C LYS A 454 -7.88 -52.17 -25.96
N ASP A 455 -8.54 -51.02 -25.97
CA ASP A 455 -9.37 -50.55 -24.85
C ASP A 455 -10.85 -50.39 -25.26
N GLU A 456 -11.51 -51.50 -25.68
CA GLU A 456 -12.97 -51.50 -25.91
C GLU A 456 -13.60 -52.91 -25.79
N SER A 457 -14.09 -53.27 -24.59
CA SER A 457 -15.08 -54.34 -24.32
C SER A 457 -15.58 -54.25 -22.86
N PRO A 458 -16.82 -54.68 -22.53
CA PRO A 458 -17.57 -54.03 -21.45
C PRO A 458 -17.74 -54.81 -20.13
N GLU A 459 -17.86 -54.01 -19.05
CA GLU A 459 -18.78 -54.10 -17.90
C GLU A 459 -19.42 -55.44 -17.50
N LYS A 460 -19.29 -55.78 -16.20
CA LYS A 460 -20.38 -56.37 -15.39
C LYS A 460 -20.19 -56.16 -13.89
N THR A 461 -21.30 -55.96 -13.19
CA THR A 461 -21.42 -55.89 -11.72
C THR A 461 -21.89 -57.23 -11.14
N ASP A 462 -21.55 -57.48 -9.86
CA ASP A 462 -22.44 -58.17 -8.91
C ASP A 462 -22.03 -57.88 -7.45
N GLU A 463 -22.93 -58.14 -6.49
CA GLU A 463 -22.69 -58.01 -5.04
C GLU A 463 -22.36 -59.36 -4.39
N GLY A 464 -21.63 -59.38 -3.26
CA GLY A 464 -21.33 -60.64 -2.56
C GLY A 464 -20.61 -60.50 -1.22
N GLN A 465 -21.19 -61.11 -0.17
CA GLN A 465 -20.59 -61.31 1.16
C GLN A 465 -19.53 -62.45 1.10
N GLU A 466 -18.67 -62.78 2.08
CA GLU A 466 -18.83 -62.76 3.55
C GLU A 466 -17.48 -63.02 4.30
N LYS A 467 -17.42 -62.67 5.61
CA LYS A 467 -16.58 -63.22 6.73
C LYS A 467 -15.04 -63.44 6.64
N ARG A 468 -14.36 -62.85 7.65
CA ARG A 468 -13.33 -63.43 8.57
C ARG A 468 -12.15 -64.27 8.04
N ASN A 469 -10.92 -63.90 8.43
CA ASN A 469 -10.26 -64.52 9.61
C ASN A 469 -9.01 -63.77 10.12
N GLU A 470 -8.39 -64.28 11.19
CA GLU A 470 -7.31 -63.65 11.99
C GLU A 470 -5.89 -64.09 11.58
N GLY A 471 -4.88 -63.31 12.01
CA GLY A 471 -3.43 -63.62 11.89
C GLY A 471 -2.58 -62.35 11.91
N SER A 472 -1.99 -61.91 13.03
CA SER A 472 -0.82 -62.48 13.72
C SER A 472 0.46 -62.47 12.87
N GLY A 473 1.35 -61.51 13.13
CA GLY A 473 2.63 -61.36 12.45
C GLY A 473 3.49 -60.23 13.06
N ASN A 474 4.35 -60.57 14.01
CA ASN A 474 5.29 -59.65 14.67
C ASN A 474 6.70 -59.76 14.05
N LYS A 475 7.58 -58.80 14.39
CA LYS A 475 8.99 -58.59 14.00
C LYS A 475 9.17 -57.68 12.77
N SER A 476 10.21 -56.83 12.73
CA SER A 476 11.31 -56.65 13.69
C SER A 476 11.79 -55.22 13.83
#